data_AF-A0A428PHC1-F1
#
_entry.id   AF-A0A428PHC1-F1
#
_cell.length_a   1.000
_cell.length_b   1.000
_cell.length_c   1.000
_cell.angle_alpha   90.00
_cell.angle_beta   90.00
_cell.angle_gamma   90.00
#
_symmetry.space_group_name_H-M   'P 1'
#
loop_
_entity.id
_entity.type
_entity.pdbx_description
1 polymer ?
#
loop_
_entity_poly.entity_id
_entity_poly.type
_entity_poly.pdbx_seq_one_letter_code
_entity_poly.pdbx_strand_id
1 'polypeptide(L)'
;MKPLLAITTLLTLSTSSQVPLRDVKPDLHRLHLPVMPAAPLNQPSVALADILGTQRSLTSFSSFARMDASIDERLSDLGTNTTVLAPLNSAVDALPRKPWEQPGEYAALGADAYEGEKGQDRARTNLKRFVEAHLVPESPWGENDKVKTVGGKEVWWVEKDGKKVVMPDEIEVDSVVGQVGNGELWILKGVLNYA
;
A
#
# COMPACT_ATOMS: atom_id res chain seq x y z
N MET A 1 -54.76 57.20 -28.55
CA MET A 1 -53.35 57.65 -28.42
C MET A 1 -52.49 56.48 -28.89
N LYS A 2 -52.03 56.50 -30.15
CA LYS A 2 -50.62 56.68 -30.59
C LYS A 2 -49.67 55.49 -30.26
N PRO A 3 -48.71 55.17 -31.15
CA PRO A 3 -48.58 53.82 -31.73
C PRO A 3 -47.19 53.18 -31.53
N LEU A 4 -47.03 51.97 -32.10
CA LEU A 4 -45.80 51.28 -32.58
C LEU A 4 -44.50 51.42 -31.79
N LEU A 5 -43.81 50.29 -31.55
CA LEU A 5 -42.42 50.11 -32.02
C LEU A 5 -41.90 48.67 -31.88
N ALA A 6 -41.27 48.22 -32.96
CA ALA A 6 -40.53 46.97 -33.11
C ALA A 6 -39.14 47.05 -32.44
N ILE A 7 -38.55 45.91 -32.09
CA ILE A 7 -37.10 45.81 -31.89
C ILE A 7 -36.57 44.57 -32.62
N THR A 8 -35.90 44.88 -33.72
CA THR A 8 -35.06 44.02 -34.55
C THR A 8 -33.70 43.81 -33.86
N THR A 9 -33.26 42.58 -33.70
CA THR A 9 -31.93 42.26 -33.17
C THR A 9 -30.88 42.43 -34.27
N LEU A 10 -29.92 43.36 -34.07
CA LEU A 10 -28.79 43.59 -34.97
C LEU A 10 -27.71 42.51 -34.79
N LEU A 11 -27.19 42.03 -35.92
CA LEU A 11 -25.94 41.30 -36.07
C LEU A 11 -24.78 42.31 -36.19
N THR A 12 -23.69 42.14 -35.44
CA THR A 12 -22.40 42.78 -35.78
C THR A 12 -21.24 41.80 -35.64
N LEU A 13 -20.67 41.42 -36.79
CA LEU A 13 -19.33 40.85 -36.88
C LEU A 13 -18.31 41.94 -36.55
N SER A 14 -17.31 41.61 -35.73
CA SER A 14 -16.11 42.44 -35.54
C SER A 14 -14.89 41.63 -35.94
N THR A 15 -14.20 42.13 -36.96
CA THR A 15 -13.06 41.52 -37.64
C THR A 15 -11.75 42.10 -37.10
N SER A 16 -10.75 41.22 -36.97
CA SER A 16 -9.29 41.46 -37.10
C SER A 16 -8.56 42.27 -36.02
N SER A 17 -7.50 41.66 -35.46
CA SER A 17 -6.10 41.96 -35.87
C SER A 17 -5.12 40.97 -35.25
N GLN A 18 -4.47 40.15 -36.08
CA GLN A 18 -3.29 39.37 -35.69
C GLN A 18 -2.06 40.29 -35.71
N VAL A 19 -1.25 40.24 -34.64
CA VAL A 19 0.04 40.92 -34.55
C VAL A 19 1.13 39.98 -35.09
N PRO A 20 2.03 40.43 -36.00
CA PRO A 20 3.05 39.58 -36.60
C PRO A 20 4.19 39.26 -35.62
N LEU A 21 4.68 38.01 -35.70
CA LEU A 21 5.82 37.46 -34.98
C LEU A 21 7.09 38.25 -35.31
N ARG A 22 7.75 38.81 -34.27
CA ARG A 22 9.09 39.36 -34.39
C ARG A 22 10.11 38.23 -34.27
N ASP A 23 10.96 38.11 -35.29
CA ASP A 23 12.17 37.29 -35.29
C ASP A 23 13.08 37.64 -34.09
N VAL A 24 13.19 36.71 -33.14
CA VAL A 24 14.22 36.75 -32.11
C VAL A 24 15.30 35.75 -32.52
N LYS A 25 16.44 36.27 -32.98
CA LYS A 25 17.65 35.49 -33.25
C LYS A 25 18.30 35.16 -31.89
N PRO A 26 18.40 33.89 -31.45
CA PRO A 26 19.02 33.59 -30.17
C PRO A 26 20.54 33.70 -30.28
N ASP A 27 21.12 34.49 -29.39
CA ASP A 27 22.55 34.70 -29.22
C ASP A 27 23.29 33.38 -28.97
N LEU A 28 24.36 33.13 -29.73
CA LEU A 28 25.13 31.88 -29.73
C LEU A 28 26.24 31.84 -28.66
N HIS A 29 26.02 32.50 -27.51
CA HIS A 29 26.90 32.39 -26.34
C HIS A 29 26.23 31.58 -25.23
N ARG A 30 26.07 30.29 -25.49
CA ARG A 30 25.58 29.31 -24.53
C ARG A 30 26.73 28.95 -23.59
N LEU A 31 26.68 29.49 -22.37
CA LEU A 31 27.52 29.08 -21.25
C LEU A 31 27.46 27.55 -21.11
N HIS A 32 28.62 26.90 -21.18
CA HIS A 32 28.78 25.48 -20.87
C HIS A 32 28.43 25.28 -19.39
N LEU A 33 27.22 24.81 -19.11
CA LEU A 33 26.88 24.19 -17.85
C LEU A 33 27.34 22.72 -17.92
N PRO A 34 28.00 22.18 -16.89
CA PRO A 34 28.34 20.76 -16.87
C PRO A 34 27.04 19.95 -16.92
N VAL A 35 26.95 19.04 -17.90
CA VAL A 35 25.92 17.99 -17.93
C VAL A 35 26.12 17.13 -16.69
N MET A 36 25.23 17.29 -15.71
CA MET A 36 25.09 16.31 -14.63
C MET A 36 24.67 14.97 -15.27
N PRO A 37 25.30 13.84 -14.93
CA PRO A 37 24.77 12.55 -15.32
C PRO A 37 23.38 12.41 -14.70
N ALA A 38 22.37 12.14 -15.52
CA ALA A 38 21.03 11.84 -15.04
C ALA A 38 21.13 10.59 -14.14
N ALA A 39 20.86 10.77 -12.84
CA ALA A 39 20.62 9.64 -11.95
C ALA A 39 19.46 8.81 -12.54
N PRO A 40 19.50 7.47 -12.46
CA PRO A 40 18.42 6.65 -13.00
C PRO A 40 17.13 6.92 -12.21
N LEU A 41 16.24 7.72 -12.79
CA LEU A 41 14.86 7.91 -12.35
C LEU A 41 14.05 6.69 -12.74
N ASN A 42 14.04 5.65 -11.91
CA ASN A 42 12.90 4.71 -11.90
C ASN A 42 12.84 3.85 -10.64
N GLN A 43 13.00 4.47 -9.46
CA GLN A 43 12.52 3.82 -8.23
C GLN A 43 11.00 4.08 -8.16
N PRO A 44 10.15 3.06 -7.98
CA PRO A 44 8.74 3.30 -7.70
C PRO A 44 8.63 4.25 -6.51
N SER A 45 8.01 5.41 -6.68
CA SER A 45 8.03 6.47 -5.66
C SER A 45 6.96 6.28 -4.57
N VAL A 46 6.20 5.20 -4.64
CA VAL A 46 5.02 4.97 -3.80
C VAL A 46 5.36 3.95 -2.72
N ALA A 47 5.10 4.30 -1.46
CA ALA A 47 5.37 3.43 -0.32
C ALA A 47 4.32 2.31 -0.19
N LEU A 48 4.69 1.21 0.47
CA LEU A 48 3.78 0.12 0.83
C LEU A 48 2.56 0.63 1.62
N ALA A 49 2.75 1.55 2.56
CA ALA A 49 1.66 2.10 3.38
C ALA A 49 0.57 2.80 2.56
N ASP A 50 0.97 3.47 1.46
CA ASP A 50 0.05 4.14 0.54
C ASP A 50 -0.74 3.13 -0.28
N ILE A 51 -0.04 2.20 -0.93
CA ILE A 51 -0.67 1.21 -1.81
C ILE A 51 -1.58 0.28 -1.01
N LEU A 52 -1.15 -0.15 0.18
CA LEU A 52 -1.94 -1.01 1.05
C LEU A 52 -3.30 -0.38 1.39
N GLY A 53 -3.35 0.94 1.58
CA GLY A 53 -4.58 1.69 1.84
C GLY A 53 -5.52 1.81 0.64
N THR A 54 -5.01 1.67 -0.59
CA THR A 54 -5.85 1.75 -1.81
C THR A 54 -6.61 0.46 -2.12
N GLN A 55 -6.18 -0.67 -1.55
CA GLN A 55 -6.76 -1.97 -1.87
C GLN A 55 -7.98 -2.28 -1.02
N ARG A 56 -9.16 -2.22 -1.64
CA ARG A 56 -10.45 -2.50 -0.99
C ARG A 56 -10.58 -3.92 -0.44
N SER A 57 -9.84 -4.87 -0.98
CA SER A 57 -9.79 -6.26 -0.51
C SER A 57 -8.94 -6.45 0.74
N LEU A 58 -8.19 -5.42 1.18
CA LEU A 58 -7.21 -5.48 2.27
C LEU A 58 -7.53 -4.50 3.42
N THR A 59 -8.72 -3.90 3.44
CA THR A 59 -9.08 -2.84 4.40
C THR A 59 -8.92 -3.26 5.86
N SER A 60 -9.19 -4.52 6.19
CA SER A 60 -8.99 -5.03 7.56
C SER A 60 -7.51 -5.05 7.93
N PHE A 61 -6.67 -5.67 7.08
CA PHE A 61 -5.22 -5.74 7.32
C PHE A 61 -4.55 -4.36 7.31
N SER A 62 -4.93 -3.48 6.39
CA SER A 62 -4.39 -2.12 6.30
C SER A 62 -4.71 -1.29 7.55
N SER A 63 -5.92 -1.46 8.11
CA SER A 63 -6.29 -0.82 9.37
C SER A 63 -5.44 -1.33 10.53
N PHE A 64 -5.20 -2.64 10.62
CA PHE A 64 -4.38 -3.22 11.69
C PHE A 64 -2.93 -2.76 11.62
N ALA A 65 -2.34 -2.71 10.42
CA ALA A 65 -0.96 -2.27 10.24
C ALA A 65 -0.74 -0.83 10.73
N ARG A 66 -1.70 0.07 10.46
CA ARG A 66 -1.64 1.49 10.86
C ARG A 66 -1.83 1.73 12.36
N MET A 67 -2.31 0.73 13.12
CA MET A 67 -2.53 0.88 14.57
C MET A 67 -1.24 0.84 15.40
N ASP A 68 -0.15 0.32 14.83
CA ASP A 68 1.16 0.28 15.46
C ASP A 68 2.14 1.18 14.71
N ALA A 69 2.68 2.19 15.40
CA ALA A 69 3.52 3.21 14.79
C ALA A 69 4.80 2.62 14.15
N SER A 70 5.39 1.57 14.74
CA SER A 70 6.61 0.96 14.21
C SER A 70 6.37 0.19 12.90
N ILE A 71 5.19 -0.41 12.77
CA ILE A 71 4.77 -1.04 11.52
C ILE A 71 4.47 0.02 10.46
N ASP A 72 3.72 1.06 10.81
CA ASP A 72 3.37 2.13 9.87
C ASP A 72 4.63 2.85 9.35
N GLU A 73 5.59 3.13 10.23
CA GLU A 73 6.89 3.69 9.88
C GLU A 73 7.66 2.76 8.92
N ARG A 74 7.74 1.47 9.23
CA ARG A 74 8.41 0.48 8.37
C ARG A 74 7.81 0.41 6.97
N LEU A 75 6.49 0.46 6.86
CA LEU A 75 5.78 0.41 5.58
C LEU A 75 5.82 1.74 4.81
N SER A 76 6.12 2.84 5.48
CA SER A 76 6.27 4.17 4.88
C SER A 76 7.71 4.50 4.50
N ASP A 77 8.70 3.87 5.14
CA ASP A 77 10.12 4.09 4.88
C ASP A 77 10.57 3.45 3.56
N LEU A 78 10.96 4.30 2.60
CA LEU A 78 11.47 3.91 1.29
C LEU A 78 12.82 3.16 1.36
N GLY A 79 13.55 3.27 2.47
CA GLY A 79 14.83 2.58 2.68
C GLY A 79 14.69 1.14 3.21
N THR A 80 13.51 0.76 3.71
CA THR A 80 13.30 -0.52 4.40
C THR A 80 12.53 -1.53 3.53
N ASN A 81 13.27 -2.38 2.82
CA ASN A 81 12.69 -3.42 1.97
C ASN A 81 11.80 -4.40 2.74
N THR A 82 10.61 -4.65 2.20
CA THR A 82 9.58 -5.48 2.82
C THR A 82 8.70 -6.17 1.77
N THR A 83 8.50 -7.48 1.90
CA THR A 83 7.40 -8.17 1.21
C THR A 83 6.23 -8.31 2.18
N VAL A 84 5.13 -7.64 1.88
CA VAL A 84 3.90 -7.67 2.67
C VAL A 84 3.01 -8.81 2.17
N LEU A 85 2.72 -9.76 3.05
CA LEU A 85 1.85 -10.89 2.80
C LEU A 85 0.45 -10.58 3.32
N ALA A 86 -0.32 -9.76 2.61
CA ALA A 86 -1.59 -9.23 3.09
C ALA A 86 -2.76 -10.21 2.86
N PRO A 87 -3.41 -10.73 3.92
CA PRO A 87 -4.60 -11.56 3.77
C PRO A 87 -5.79 -10.75 3.24
N LEU A 88 -6.59 -11.38 2.38
CA LEU A 88 -7.89 -10.85 1.98
C LEU A 88 -8.79 -10.61 3.21
N ASN A 89 -9.66 -9.60 3.13
CA ASN A 89 -10.70 -9.37 4.13
C ASN A 89 -11.50 -10.65 4.42
N SER A 90 -11.87 -11.41 3.38
CA SER A 90 -12.56 -12.69 3.53
C SER A 90 -11.76 -13.74 4.30
N ALA A 91 -10.43 -13.73 4.17
CA ALA A 91 -9.56 -14.63 4.92
C ALA A 91 -9.48 -14.23 6.41
N VAL A 92 -9.44 -12.93 6.70
CA VAL A 92 -9.52 -12.40 8.07
C VAL A 92 -10.87 -12.72 8.71
N ASP A 93 -11.97 -12.54 7.98
CA ASP A 93 -13.33 -12.78 8.46
C ASP A 93 -13.61 -14.27 8.71
N ALA A 94 -12.93 -15.15 7.98
CA ALA A 94 -13.04 -16.61 8.14
C ALA A 94 -12.25 -17.17 9.32
N LEU A 95 -11.49 -16.35 10.05
CA LEU A 95 -10.74 -16.80 11.21
C LEU A 95 -11.69 -17.32 12.32
N PRO A 96 -11.32 -18.41 13.02
CA PRO A 96 -12.14 -18.98 14.09
C PRO A 96 -12.23 -18.05 15.33
N ARG A 97 -11.34 -17.07 15.42
CA ARG A 97 -11.27 -16.05 16.48
C ARG A 97 -10.80 -14.73 15.91
N LYS A 98 -11.01 -13.64 16.63
CA LYS A 98 -10.52 -12.34 16.18
C LYS A 98 -8.99 -12.27 16.27
N PRO A 99 -8.30 -11.55 15.36
CA PRO A 99 -6.84 -11.37 15.40
C PRO A 99 -6.29 -10.78 16.70
N TRP A 100 -7.09 -9.95 17.37
CA TRP A 100 -6.73 -9.33 18.65
C TRP A 100 -6.97 -10.20 19.88
N GLU A 101 -7.58 -11.38 19.72
CA GLU A 101 -7.89 -12.29 20.81
C GLU A 101 -6.89 -13.46 20.87
N GLN A 102 -6.51 -13.88 22.06
CA GLN A 102 -5.62 -15.01 22.33
C GLN A 102 -6.34 -16.00 23.25
N PRO A 103 -6.46 -17.29 22.88
CA PRO A 103 -7.11 -18.28 23.73
C PRO A 103 -6.50 -18.39 25.14
N GLY A 104 -5.17 -18.24 25.25
CA GLY A 104 -4.48 -18.26 26.54
C GLY A 104 -4.84 -17.09 27.47
N GLU A 105 -5.23 -15.93 26.92
CA GLU A 105 -5.61 -14.77 27.72
C GLU A 105 -7.00 -14.95 28.32
N TYR A 106 -7.96 -15.53 27.59
CA TYR A 106 -9.25 -15.92 28.15
C TYR A 106 -9.09 -16.97 29.25
N ALA A 107 -8.19 -17.94 29.08
CA ALA A 107 -7.90 -18.95 30.11
C ALA A 107 -7.30 -18.35 31.39
N ALA A 108 -6.50 -17.29 31.27
CA ALA A 108 -5.82 -16.66 32.39
C ALA A 108 -6.64 -15.56 33.09
N LEU A 109 -7.45 -14.81 32.34
CA LEU A 109 -8.10 -13.58 32.80
C LEU A 109 -9.64 -13.66 32.81
N GLY A 110 -10.22 -14.71 32.25
CA GLY A 110 -11.68 -14.89 32.14
C GLY A 110 -12.28 -14.17 30.94
N ALA A 111 -13.61 -14.08 30.91
CA ALA A 111 -14.37 -13.52 29.79
C ALA A 111 -14.04 -12.03 29.53
N ASP A 112 -13.63 -11.30 30.56
CA ASP A 112 -13.37 -9.86 30.49
C ASP A 112 -11.91 -9.55 30.09
N ALA A 113 -11.21 -10.53 29.49
CA ALA A 113 -9.80 -10.44 29.09
C ALA A 113 -9.47 -9.29 28.14
N TYR A 114 -10.46 -8.65 27.51
CA TYR A 114 -10.28 -7.49 26.63
C TYR A 114 -11.08 -6.26 27.05
N GLU A 115 -11.63 -6.25 28.27
CA GLU A 115 -12.31 -5.08 28.81
C GLU A 115 -11.35 -4.07 29.43
N GLY A 116 -11.74 -2.79 29.37
CA GLY A 116 -10.98 -1.68 29.91
C GLY A 116 -9.65 -1.40 29.20
N GLU A 117 -8.89 -0.45 29.74
CA GLU A 117 -7.62 0.02 29.17
C GLU A 117 -6.60 -1.12 29.00
N LYS A 118 -6.43 -1.96 30.02
CA LYS A 118 -5.52 -3.11 29.96
C LYS A 118 -5.94 -4.14 28.89
N GLY A 119 -7.25 -4.31 28.68
CA GLY A 119 -7.79 -5.14 27.61
C GLY A 119 -7.46 -4.61 26.22
N GLN A 120 -7.60 -3.30 26.04
CA GLN A 120 -7.24 -2.63 24.79
C GLN A 120 -5.74 -2.74 24.49
N ASP A 121 -4.87 -2.63 25.49
CA ASP A 121 -3.42 -2.79 25.31
C ASP A 121 -3.01 -4.22 24.91
N ARG A 122 -3.66 -5.24 25.48
CA ARG A 122 -3.48 -6.64 25.05
C ARG A 122 -3.95 -6.84 23.61
N ALA A 123 -5.14 -6.36 23.28
CA ALA A 123 -5.68 -6.41 21.93
C ALA A 123 -4.74 -5.75 20.91
N ARG A 124 -4.18 -4.58 21.23
CA ARG A 124 -3.19 -3.89 20.38
C ARG A 124 -1.91 -4.71 20.23
N THR A 125 -1.42 -5.32 21.31
CA THR A 125 -0.24 -6.19 21.27
C THR A 125 -0.46 -7.42 20.40
N ASN A 126 -1.64 -8.02 20.46
CA ASN A 126 -2.01 -9.17 19.63
C ASN A 126 -2.13 -8.79 18.15
N LEU A 127 -2.73 -7.64 17.85
CA LEU A 127 -2.78 -7.11 16.49
C LEU A 127 -1.39 -6.84 15.92
N LYS A 128 -0.48 -6.29 16.73
CA LYS A 128 0.92 -6.12 16.32
C LYS A 128 1.53 -7.45 15.90
N ARG A 129 1.44 -8.49 16.74
CA ARG A 129 1.96 -9.83 16.44
C ARG A 129 1.33 -10.42 15.18
N PHE A 130 0.02 -10.24 15.01
CA PHE A 130 -0.69 -10.66 13.81
C PHE A 130 -0.09 -10.00 12.57
N VAL A 131 0.11 -8.69 12.56
CA VAL A 131 0.65 -7.98 11.39
C VAL A 131 2.12 -8.36 11.16
N GLU A 132 2.96 -8.40 12.19
CA GLU A 132 4.38 -8.77 12.09
C GLU A 132 4.58 -10.18 11.50
N ALA A 133 3.66 -11.11 11.78
CA ALA A 133 3.67 -12.44 11.17
C ALA A 133 3.46 -12.43 9.65
N HIS A 134 2.96 -11.33 9.08
CA HIS A 134 2.70 -11.13 7.66
C HIS A 134 3.70 -10.20 6.97
N LEU A 135 4.77 -9.81 7.66
CA LEU A 135 5.83 -8.98 7.09
C LEU A 135 7.11 -9.79 6.92
N VAL A 136 7.56 -9.96 5.67
CA VAL A 136 8.86 -10.54 5.35
C VAL A 136 9.86 -9.38 5.20
N PRO A 137 10.99 -9.37 5.93
CA PRO A 137 11.95 -8.26 5.95
C PRO A 137 12.87 -8.22 4.72
N GLU A 138 12.51 -8.89 3.64
CA GLU A 138 13.28 -8.99 2.41
C GLU A 138 12.37 -8.71 1.22
N SER A 139 12.90 -8.01 0.22
CA SER A 139 12.27 -7.79 -1.07
C SER A 139 13.36 -7.43 -2.10
N PRO A 140 13.34 -8.00 -3.32
CA PRO A 140 12.44 -9.07 -3.78
C PRO A 140 12.68 -10.38 -3.00
N TRP A 141 11.61 -11.16 -2.78
CA TRP A 141 11.69 -12.41 -2.02
C TRP A 141 11.75 -13.63 -2.95
N GLY A 142 12.88 -14.34 -2.96
CA GLY A 142 13.15 -15.45 -3.88
C GLY A 142 12.44 -16.77 -3.54
N GLU A 143 12.27 -17.63 -4.54
CA GLU A 143 11.62 -18.95 -4.36
C GLU A 143 12.48 -19.86 -3.50
N ASN A 144 11.86 -20.60 -2.58
CA ASN A 144 12.51 -21.47 -1.60
C ASN A 144 13.40 -20.74 -0.58
N ASP A 145 13.52 -19.42 -0.64
CA ASP A 145 14.27 -18.65 0.34
C ASP A 145 13.50 -18.60 1.67
N LYS A 146 14.09 -19.24 2.67
CA LYS A 146 13.55 -19.30 4.02
C LYS A 146 13.94 -18.06 4.80
N VAL A 147 12.94 -17.27 5.15
CA VAL A 147 13.12 -16.00 5.84
C VAL A 147 12.25 -16.00 7.09
N LYS A 148 12.76 -15.40 8.17
CA LYS A 148 11.93 -15.12 9.34
C LYS A 148 11.12 -13.86 9.09
N THR A 149 9.82 -13.93 9.30
CA THR A 149 8.96 -12.75 9.33
C THR A 149 9.41 -11.82 10.46
N VAL A 150 8.95 -10.57 10.46
CA VAL A 150 9.20 -9.63 11.56
C VAL A 150 8.70 -10.23 12.89
N GLY A 151 7.64 -11.04 12.85
CA GLY A 151 7.13 -11.80 14.00
C GLY A 151 7.95 -13.03 14.38
N GLY A 152 9.05 -13.32 13.67
CA GLY A 152 10.01 -14.37 13.97
C GLY A 152 9.71 -15.76 13.38
N LYS A 153 8.59 -15.93 12.68
CA LYS A 153 8.19 -17.20 12.07
C LYS A 153 8.94 -17.43 10.76
N GLU A 154 9.54 -18.61 10.58
CA GLU A 154 10.14 -19.00 9.30
C GLU A 154 9.05 -19.27 8.25
N VAL A 155 9.17 -18.60 7.10
CA VAL A 155 8.31 -18.78 5.92
C VAL A 155 9.17 -18.86 4.66
N TRP A 156 8.66 -19.54 3.64
CA TRP A 156 9.21 -19.57 2.29
C TRP A 156 8.04 -19.68 1.32
N TRP A 157 8.24 -19.39 0.04
CA TRP A 157 7.23 -19.70 -0.97
C TRP A 157 7.78 -20.67 -2.00
N VAL A 158 6.87 -21.43 -2.59
CA VAL A 158 7.14 -22.37 -3.68
C VAL A 158 6.13 -22.17 -4.79
N GLU A 159 6.48 -22.55 -6.01
CA GLU A 159 5.49 -22.69 -7.08
C GLU A 159 4.85 -24.10 -7.05
N LYS A 160 3.52 -24.14 -6.92
CA LYS A 160 2.71 -25.36 -7.05
C LYS A 160 1.61 -25.09 -8.08
N ASP A 161 1.50 -25.94 -9.10
CA ASP A 161 0.47 -25.84 -10.15
C ASP A 161 0.39 -24.45 -10.82
N GLY A 162 1.53 -23.81 -11.04
CA GLY A 162 1.62 -22.47 -11.63
C GLY A 162 1.19 -21.33 -10.70
N LYS A 163 1.05 -21.59 -9.40
CA LYS A 163 0.70 -20.61 -8.38
C LYS A 163 1.76 -20.54 -7.29
N LYS A 164 1.98 -19.33 -6.76
CA LYS A 164 2.81 -19.13 -5.57
C LYS A 164 2.04 -19.58 -4.34
N VAL A 165 2.68 -20.40 -3.50
CA VAL A 165 2.14 -20.90 -2.24
C VAL A 165 3.12 -20.59 -1.13
N VAL A 166 2.66 -19.87 -0.10
CA VAL A 166 3.44 -19.56 1.10
C VAL A 166 3.38 -20.72 2.08
N MET A 167 4.54 -21.18 2.49
CA MET A 167 4.79 -22.28 3.41
C MET A 167 5.22 -21.73 4.78
N PRO A 168 5.05 -22.48 5.88
CA PRO A 168 4.55 -23.85 5.95
C PRO A 168 3.03 -24.00 5.90
N ASP A 169 2.28 -22.91 5.95
CA ASP A 169 0.81 -22.95 6.13
C ASP A 169 0.02 -23.28 4.84
N GLU A 170 0.72 -23.49 3.72
CA GLU A 170 0.14 -23.80 2.41
C GLU A 170 -0.88 -22.77 1.90
N ILE A 171 -0.55 -21.49 2.03
CA ILE A 171 -1.45 -20.39 1.66
C ILE A 171 -1.19 -19.95 0.22
N GLU A 172 -2.20 -20.07 -0.63
CA GLU A 172 -2.15 -19.58 -2.00
C GLU A 172 -2.07 -18.04 -2.04
N VAL A 173 -1.13 -17.52 -2.85
CA VAL A 173 -1.08 -16.12 -3.23
C VAL A 173 -2.14 -15.88 -4.30
N ASP A 174 -3.09 -14.99 -4.02
CA ASP A 174 -4.12 -14.57 -4.96
C ASP A 174 -3.51 -13.74 -6.10
N SER A 175 -2.69 -12.75 -5.75
CA SER A 175 -2.03 -11.87 -6.70
C SER A 175 -0.83 -11.17 -6.08
N VAL A 176 0.12 -10.77 -6.93
CA VAL A 176 1.21 -9.87 -6.56
C VAL A 176 0.90 -8.51 -7.19
N VAL A 177 0.68 -7.50 -6.35
CA VAL A 177 0.30 -6.14 -6.79
C VAL A 177 1.49 -5.43 -7.48
N GLY A 178 2.69 -5.99 -7.35
CA GLY A 178 3.92 -5.56 -8.03
C GLY A 178 4.95 -4.95 -7.07
N GLN A 179 6.10 -4.57 -7.61
CA GLN A 179 7.17 -3.91 -6.86
C GLN A 179 6.83 -2.44 -6.63
N VAL A 180 6.83 -2.04 -5.37
CA VAL A 180 6.62 -0.69 -4.87
C VAL A 180 7.93 -0.15 -4.29
N GLY A 181 7.97 1.12 -3.88
CA GLY A 181 9.23 1.81 -3.55
C GLY A 181 10.10 1.09 -2.52
N ASN A 182 9.46 0.50 -1.50
CA ASN A 182 10.09 -0.27 -0.43
C ASN A 182 9.72 -1.75 -0.41
N GLY A 183 9.31 -2.33 -1.54
CA GLY A 183 9.28 -3.79 -1.68
C GLY A 183 8.11 -4.34 -2.47
N GLU A 184 7.41 -5.35 -1.96
CA GLU A 184 6.34 -6.04 -2.69
C GLU A 184 5.07 -6.17 -1.85
N LEU A 185 3.91 -6.11 -2.50
CA LEU A 185 2.62 -6.43 -1.87
C LEU A 185 2.02 -7.68 -2.50
N TRP A 186 1.90 -8.73 -1.71
CA TRP A 186 1.34 -10.03 -2.09
C TRP A 186 0.02 -10.21 -1.36
N ILE A 187 -1.04 -10.48 -2.12
CA ILE A 187 -2.39 -10.72 -1.58
C ILE A 187 -2.56 -12.21 -1.34
N LEU A 188 -2.94 -12.59 -0.13
CA LEU A 188 -3.09 -13.99 0.29
C LEU A 188 -4.56 -14.40 0.40
N LYS A 189 -4.88 -15.63 -0.02
CA LYS A 189 -6.20 -16.25 0.17
C LYS A 189 -6.44 -16.78 1.58
N GLY A 190 -5.42 -16.77 2.43
CA GLY A 190 -5.44 -17.24 3.80
C GLY A 190 -4.66 -16.31 4.72
N VAL A 191 -4.66 -16.64 6.01
CA VAL A 191 -3.95 -15.92 7.07
C VAL A 191 -2.80 -16.78 7.55
N LEU A 192 -1.59 -16.22 7.64
CA LEU A 192 -0.45 -16.92 8.22
C LEU A 192 -0.69 -17.16 9.70
N ASN A 193 -0.36 -18.35 10.19
CA ASN A 193 -0.40 -18.65 11.61
C ASN A 193 0.55 -17.71 12.37
N TYR A 194 0.03 -17.10 13.44
CA TYR A 194 0.63 -16.02 14.22
C TYR A 194 0.62 -16.31 15.74
N ALA A 195 0.38 -17.57 16.10
CA ALA A 195 0.29 -18.09 17.47
C ALA A 195 1.34 -19.18 17.72
#